data_AF-K7P527-F1
#
_entry.id   AF-K7P527-F1
#
_cell.length_a   1.000
_cell.length_b   1.000
_cell.length_c   1.000
_cell.angle_alpha   90.00
_cell.angle_beta   90.00
_cell.angle_gamma   90.00
#
_symmetry.space_group_name_H-M   'P 1'
#
loop_
_entity.id
_entity.type
_entity.pdbx_description
1 polymer ?
#
loop_
_entity_poly.entity_id
_entity_poly.type
_entity_poly.pdbx_seq_one_letter_code
_entity_poly.pdbx_strand_id
1 'polypeptide(L)' 'SLPIHSMSYAWRCIKEQLGEDIDSKIHRMCLMKDSMGVCFDVRNEDLQFMLDNWKDTRRWQFSVATELP' A
#
# COMPACT_ATOMS: atom_id res chain seq x y z
N SER A 1 -12.09 -6.30 -8.90
CA SER A 1 -10.99 -5.34 -9.09
C SER A 1 -10.42 -5.51 -10.49
N LEU A 2 -9.79 -4.48 -11.05
CA LEU A 2 -9.10 -4.55 -12.34
C LEU A 2 -7.59 -4.65 -12.09
N PRO A 3 -6.82 -5.32 -12.98
CA PRO A 3 -5.38 -5.39 -12.85
C PRO A 3 -4.76 -3.99 -12.77
N ILE A 4 -3.80 -3.84 -11.86
CA ILE A 4 -2.95 -2.66 -11.76
C ILE A 4 -1.92 -2.76 -12.89
N HIS A 5 -2.13 -1.96 -13.93
CA HIS A 5 -1.20 -1.90 -15.06
C HIS A 5 0.09 -1.12 -14.76
N SER A 6 0.10 -0.32 -13.67
CA SER A 6 1.27 0.44 -13.25
C SER A 6 1.27 0.69 -11.75
N MET A 7 2.45 0.51 -11.14
CA MET A 7 2.69 0.78 -9.72
C MET A 7 2.45 2.25 -9.35
N SER A 8 2.54 3.17 -10.32
CA SER A 8 2.18 4.58 -10.13
C SER A 8 0.74 4.78 -9.67
N TYR A 9 -0.17 3.87 -10.07
CA TYR A 9 -1.57 3.93 -9.65
C TYR A 9 -1.74 3.60 -8.16
N ALA A 10 -0.98 2.61 -7.66
CA ALA A 10 -0.93 2.29 -6.24
C ALA A 10 -0.33 3.45 -5.43
N TRP A 11 0.83 3.97 -5.88
CA TRP A 11 1.50 5.10 -5.25
C TRP A 11 0.62 6.33 -5.13
N ARG A 12 -0.16 6.65 -6.18
CA ARG A 12 -1.07 7.78 -6.13
C ARG A 12 -2.11 7.61 -5.02
N CYS A 13 -2.72 6.42 -4.90
CA CYS A 13 -3.70 6.16 -3.84
C CYS A 13 -3.08 6.21 -2.44
N ILE A 14 -1.87 5.68 -2.29
CA ILE A 14 -1.11 5.70 -1.03
C ILE A 14 -0.81 7.14 -0.61
N LYS A 15 -0.29 7.97 -1.53
CA LYS A 15 0.06 9.36 -1.25
C LYS A 15 -1.17 10.24 -1.01
N GLU A 16 -2.26 10.01 -1.73
CA GLU A 16 -3.54 10.72 -1.53
C GLU A 16 -4.12 10.51 -0.12
N GLN A 17 -3.93 9.32 0.47
CA GLN A 17 -4.48 9.01 1.80
C GLN A 17 -3.49 9.23 2.95
N LEU A 18 -2.20 8.96 2.74
CA LEU A 18 -1.19 8.92 3.80
C LEU A 18 -0.19 10.09 3.72
N GLY A 19 -0.31 10.94 2.70
CA GLY A 19 0.58 12.08 2.44
C GLY A 19 1.76 11.74 1.53
N GLU A 20 2.39 12.76 0.96
CA GLU A 20 3.53 12.60 0.04
C GLU A 20 4.80 12.04 0.73
N ASP A 21 4.98 12.32 2.02
CA ASP A 21 6.16 11.90 2.79
C ASP A 21 6.24 10.39 3.04
N ILE A 22 5.15 9.66 2.76
CA ILE A 22 5.05 8.21 2.96
C ILE A 22 6.00 7.41 2.06
N ASP A 23 6.44 8.00 0.95
CA ASP A 23 7.41 7.39 0.03
C ASP A 23 8.70 7.01 0.75
N SER A 24 9.17 7.88 1.65
CA SER A 24 10.39 7.65 2.44
C SER A 24 10.28 6.51 3.46
N LYS A 25 9.04 6.14 3.84
CA LYS A 25 8.72 5.14 4.87
C LYS A 25 8.45 3.75 4.31
N ILE A 26 8.10 3.69 3.02
CA ILE A 26 7.78 2.44 2.33
C ILE A 26 9.04 1.88 1.69
N HIS A 27 9.26 0.58 1.88
CA HIS A 27 10.39 -0.15 1.32
C HIS A 27 9.93 -1.35 0.52
N ARG A 28 10.74 -1.74 -0.48
CA ARG A 28 10.58 -2.98 -1.26
C ARG A 28 9.17 -3.19 -1.85
N MET A 29 8.52 -2.11 -2.29
CA MET A 29 7.21 -2.23 -2.94
C MET A 29 7.28 -3.10 -4.18
N CYS A 30 6.44 -4.13 -4.23
CA CYS A 30 6.35 -5.11 -5.30
C CYS A 30 4.89 -5.27 -5.74
N LEU A 31 4.69 -5.56 -7.03
CA LEU A 31 3.38 -5.94 -7.56
C LEU A 31 3.08 -7.38 -7.16
N MET A 32 1.85 -7.65 -6.72
CA MET A 32 1.41 -9.02 -6.42
C MET A 32 1.30 -9.86 -7.71
N LYS A 33 1.42 -11.19 -7.60
CA LYS A 33 1.45 -12.12 -8.75
C LYS A 33 0.22 -12.02 -9.65
N ASP A 34 -0.95 -11.74 -9.07
CA ASP A 34 -2.21 -11.55 -9.80
C ASP A 34 -2.36 -10.13 -10.38
N SER A 35 -1.38 -9.24 -10.13
CA SER A 35 -1.41 -7.82 -10.46
C SER A 35 -2.64 -7.09 -9.89
N MET A 36 -3.26 -7.60 -8.82
CA MET A 36 -4.46 -6.99 -8.22
C MET A 36 -4.14 -6.08 -7.04
N GLY A 37 -2.88 -6.07 -6.59
CA GLY A 37 -2.40 -5.29 -5.46
C GLY A 37 -0.89 -5.08 -5.49
N VAL A 38 -0.41 -4.36 -4.48
CA VAL A 38 1.01 -4.22 -4.18
C VAL A 38 1.26 -4.69 -2.75
N CYS A 39 2.43 -5.27 -2.51
CA CYS A 39 2.95 -5.53 -1.17
C CYS A 39 4.18 -4.65 -0.93
N PHE A 40 4.39 -4.24 0.31
CA PHE A 40 5.53 -3.42 0.68
C PHE A 40 5.83 -3.55 2.17
N ASP A 41 7.07 -3.21 2.54
CA ASP A 41 7.55 -3.25 3.91
C ASP A 41 7.49 -1.84 4.52
N VAL A 42 7.10 -1.75 5.79
CA VAL A 42 7.16 -0.53 6.60
C VAL A 42 7.64 -0.85 8.01
N ARG A 43 8.21 0.14 8.70
CA ARG A 43 8.56 -0.01 10.10
C ARG A 43 7.30 -0.12 10.95
N ASN A 44 7.37 -0.88 12.04
CA ASN A 44 6.22 -1.09 12.94
C ASN A 44 5.69 0.24 13.52
N GLU A 45 6.58 1.19 13.79
CA GLU A 45 6.23 2.55 14.25
C GLU A 45 5.36 3.34 13.24
N ASP A 46 5.56 3.10 11.95
CA ASP A 46 4.81 3.75 10.88
C ASP A 46 3.51 2.97 10.55
N LEU A 47 3.43 1.69 10.90
CA LEU A 47 2.28 0.83 10.59
C LEU A 47 0.99 1.32 11.26
N GLN A 48 1.05 1.68 12.55
CA GLN A 48 -0.14 2.16 13.26
C GLN A 48 -0.69 3.44 12.63
N PHE A 49 0.20 4.37 12.27
CA PHE A 49 -0.18 5.59 11.55
C PHE A 49 -0.87 5.27 10.21
N MET A 50 -0.37 4.30 9.45
CA MET A 50 -0.99 3.93 8.17
C MET A 50 -2.37 3.30 8.39
N LEU A 51 -2.52 2.42 9.38
CA LEU A 51 -3.81 1.79 9.70
C LEU A 51 -4.86 2.81 10.17
N ASP A 52 -4.46 3.81 10.95
CA ASP A 52 -5.38 4.82 11.48
C ASP A 52 -5.85 5.84 10.42
N ASN A 53 -4.97 6.16 9.47
CA ASN A 53 -5.26 7.16 8.42
C ASN A 53 -5.85 6.55 7.16
N TRP A 54 -5.56 5.28 6.88
CA TRP A 54 -6.09 4.61 5.70
C TRP A 54 -7.60 4.38 5.81
N LYS A 55 -8.33 4.71 4.75
CA LYS A 55 -9.75 4.41 4.61
C LYS A 55 -9.97 3.51 3.41
N ASP A 56 -10.48 2.32 3.69
CA ASP A 56 -10.83 1.38 2.63
C ASP A 56 -11.81 2.01 1.65
N THR A 57 -11.50 1.85 0.37
CA THR A 57 -12.32 2.34 -0.73
C THR A 57 -12.89 1.16 -1.50
N ARG A 58 -13.78 1.45 -2.45
CA ARG A 58 -14.33 0.42 -3.34
C ARG A 58 -13.28 -0.31 -4.18
N ARG A 59 -12.08 0.26 -4.36
CA ARG A 59 -10.99 -0.30 -5.19
C ARG A 59 -9.79 -0.77 -4.40
N TRP A 60 -9.53 -0.17 -3.25
CA TRP A 60 -8.33 -0.41 -2.46
C TRP A 60 -8.69 -0.78 -1.04
N GLN A 61 -8.10 -1.87 -0.58
CA GLN A 61 -8.16 -2.34 0.79
C GLN A 61 -6.74 -2.42 1.33
N PHE A 62 -6.54 -2.06 2.59
CA PHE A 62 -5.24 -2.16 3.24
C PHE A 62 -5.27 -3.25 4.31
N SER A 63 -4.33 -4.18 4.23
CA SER A 63 -4.24 -5.33 5.12
C SER A 63 -2.80 -5.59 5.51
N VAL A 64 -2.57 -5.94 6.77
CA VAL A 64 -1.26 -6.37 7.25
C VAL A 64 -1.04 -7.83 6.84
N ALA A 65 0.06 -8.11 6.16
CA ALA A 65 0.45 -9.48 5.85
C ALA A 65 0.81 -10.21 7.14
N THR A 66 0.11 -11.31 7.43
CA THR A 66 0.40 -12.20 8.56
C THR A 66 1.44 -13.27 8.23
N GLU A 67 1.72 -13.46 6.93
CA GLU A 67 2.67 -14.42 6.40
C GLU A 67 3.55 -13.73 5.35
N LEU A 68 4.85 -14.04 5.35
CA LEU A 68 5.77 -13.55 4.33
C LEU A 68 5.52 -14.33 3.02
N PRO A 69 5.52 -13.65 1.85
CA PRO A 69 5.32 -14.29 0.55
C PRO A 69 6.47 -15.22 0.14
#